data_AF-A0A316RGY2-F1
#
_entry.id   AF-A0A316RGY2-F1
#
_cell.length_a   1.000
_cell.length_b   1.000
_cell.length_c   1.000
_cell.angle_alpha   90.00
_cell.angle_beta   90.00
_cell.angle_gamma   90.00
#
_symmetry.space_group_name_H-M   'P 1'
#
loop_
_entity.id
_entity.type
_entity.pdbx_description
1 polymer ?
#
loop_
_entity_poly.entity_id
_entity_poly.type
_entity_poly.pdbx_seq_one_letter_code
_entity_poly.pdbx_strand_id
1 'polypeptide(L)'
;DDIAFFHGRPEAGVKDMAMSLVLLRDPVFLGEKRIKAAITFAAVDKNSHLQLMRELGGYLQDEEFLSLLRNNGSKAEIMKKLQEGAEMV
;
A
#
# COMPACT_ATOMS: atom_id res chain seq x y z
N ASP A 1 -7.60 -9.14 4.32
CA ASP A 1 -7.01 -10.13 3.40
C ASP A 1 -7.30 -9.78 1.94
N ASP A 2 -6.50 -10.29 1.01
CA ASP A 2 -6.29 -9.85 -0.40
C ASP A 2 -5.27 -8.74 -0.65
N ILE A 3 -4.83 -8.00 0.37
CA ILE A 3 -3.86 -6.91 0.23
C ILE A 3 -2.60 -7.25 1.02
N ALA A 4 -1.45 -7.23 0.34
CA ALA A 4 -0.14 -7.50 0.94
C ALA A 4 0.67 -6.22 1.14
N PHE A 5 1.49 -6.19 2.19
CA PHE A 5 2.43 -5.11 2.48
C PHE A 5 3.86 -5.66 2.45
N PHE A 6 4.60 -5.34 1.40
CA PHE A 6 5.99 -5.76 1.25
C PHE A 6 6.92 -4.65 1.72
N HIS A 7 7.79 -4.97 2.67
CA HIS A 7 8.81 -4.07 3.18
C HIS A 7 9.96 -4.87 3.77
N GLY A 8 11.08 -4.20 3.99
CA GLY A 8 12.27 -4.74 4.64
C GLY A 8 12.84 -3.71 5.62
N ARG A 9 13.91 -4.10 6.34
CA ARG A 9 14.62 -3.14 7.19
C ARG A 9 15.38 -2.12 6.33
N PRO A 10 15.53 -0.86 6.75
CA PRO A 10 16.25 0.16 5.98
C PRO A 10 17.65 -0.29 5.55
N GLU A 11 18.39 -0.94 6.45
CA GLU A 11 19.75 -1.44 6.22
C GLU A 11 19.83 -2.59 5.19
N ALA A 12 18.69 -3.13 4.73
CA ALA A 12 18.64 -4.14 3.69
C ALA A 12 18.78 -3.55 2.26
N GLY A 13 19.05 -2.25 2.14
CA GLY A 13 19.40 -1.61 0.86
C GLY A 13 18.49 -0.46 0.41
N VAL A 14 17.72 0.14 1.32
CA VAL A 14 16.90 1.31 0.99
C VAL A 14 17.81 2.52 0.77
N LYS A 15 17.68 3.15 -0.41
CA LYS A 15 18.43 4.37 -0.76
C LYS A 15 17.61 5.64 -0.56
N ASP A 16 16.32 5.55 -0.89
CA ASP A 16 15.38 6.66 -0.87
C ASP A 16 14.04 6.21 -0.30
N MET A 17 13.28 7.16 0.22
CA MET A 17 11.89 6.93 0.61
C MET A 17 11.06 6.66 -0.65
N ALA A 18 10.26 5.60 -0.64
CA ALA A 18 9.44 5.23 -1.79
C ALA A 18 8.20 4.43 -1.39
N MET A 19 7.16 4.50 -2.23
CA MET A 19 6.00 3.64 -2.16
C MET A 19 5.55 3.26 -3.57
N SER A 20 5.05 2.04 -3.72
CA SER A 20 4.43 1.57 -4.96
C SER A 20 3.18 0.74 -4.65
N LEU A 21 2.18 0.83 -5.51
CA LEU A 21 0.96 0.04 -5.45
C LEU A 21 0.81 -0.75 -6.75
N VAL A 22 0.47 -2.03 -6.64
CA VAL A 22 0.14 -2.89 -7.78
C VAL A 22 -1.18 -3.61 -7.54
N LEU A 23 -2.00 -3.68 -8.58
CA LEU A 23 -3.21 -4.50 -8.65
C LEU A 23 -2.94 -5.68 -9.59
N LEU A 24 -3.34 -6.87 -9.17
CA LEU A 24 -3.12 -8.11 -9.90
C LEU A 24 -4.42 -8.51 -10.61
N ARG A 25 -4.36 -8.66 -11.93
CA ARG A 25 -5.49 -9.16 -12.73
C ARG A 25 -5.94 -10.54 -12.23
N ASP A 26 -4.96 -11.42 -12.02
CA ASP A 26 -5.13 -12.78 -11.53
C ASP A 26 -4.46 -12.87 -10.13
N PRO A 27 -5.11 -13.45 -9.11
CA PRO A 27 -4.56 -13.46 -7.76
C PRO A 27 -3.31 -14.34 -7.65
N VAL A 28 -2.38 -13.93 -6.79
CA VAL A 28 -1.21 -14.72 -6.39
C VAL A 28 -1.41 -15.25 -4.98
N PHE A 29 -0.90 -16.45 -4.70
CA PHE A 29 -1.02 -17.09 -3.40
C PHE A 29 0.35 -17.20 -2.71
N LEU A 30 0.41 -16.77 -1.45
CA LEU A 30 1.53 -16.99 -0.54
C LEU A 30 1.09 -17.97 0.55
N GLY A 31 1.27 -19.26 0.30
CA GLY A 31 0.58 -20.31 1.05
C GLY A 31 -0.94 -20.19 0.86
N GLU A 32 -1.70 -20.24 1.96
CA GLU A 32 -3.16 -20.06 1.95
C GLU A 32 -3.59 -18.59 1.76
N LYS A 33 -2.65 -17.64 1.78
CA LYS A 33 -2.98 -16.21 1.68
C LYS A 33 -3.12 -15.80 0.22
N ARG A 34 -4.35 -15.46 -0.18
CA ARG A 34 -4.65 -14.86 -1.47
C ARG A 34 -4.25 -13.38 -1.49
N ILE A 35 -3.63 -12.95 -2.60
CA ILE A 35 -3.19 -11.56 -2.84
C ILE A 35 -3.78 -11.09 -4.16
N LYS A 36 -4.50 -9.98 -4.15
CA LYS A 36 -5.06 -9.27 -5.31
C LYS A 36 -4.42 -7.89 -5.50
N ALA A 37 -3.89 -7.29 -4.45
CA ALA A 37 -3.12 -6.06 -4.52
C ALA A 37 -1.94 -6.11 -3.55
N ALA A 38 -0.89 -5.36 -3.86
CA ALA A 38 0.25 -5.24 -2.97
C ALA A 38 0.74 -3.79 -2.91
N ILE A 39 1.06 -3.34 -1.71
CA ILE A 39 1.73 -2.08 -1.44
C ILE A 39 3.15 -2.42 -1.00
N THR A 40 4.14 -1.86 -1.69
CA THR A 40 5.53 -1.91 -1.26
C THR A 40 5.93 -0.53 -0.78
N PHE A 41 6.62 -0.46 0.36
CA PHE A 41 7.15 0.80 0.87
C PHE A 41 8.58 0.63 1.38
N ALA A 42 9.33 1.72 1.27
CA ALA A 42 10.72 1.81 1.65
C ALA A 42 10.95 3.07 2.48
N ALA A 43 11.56 2.89 3.65
CA ALA A 43 11.95 3.96 4.55
C ALA A 43 13.45 3.87 4.82
N VAL A 44 14.13 5.01 4.86
CA VAL A 44 15.58 5.09 5.08
C VAL A 44 15.96 4.98 6.55
N ASP A 45 15.01 5.18 7.47
CA ASP A 45 15.20 5.03 8.90
C ASP A 45 13.91 4.61 9.63
N LYS A 46 14.01 4.42 10.95
CA LYS A 46 12.87 4.02 11.78
C LYS A 46 11.78 5.08 11.88
N ASN A 47 12.14 6.37 11.84
CA ASN A 47 11.19 7.45 12.03
C ASN A 47 10.31 7.61 10.79
N SER A 48 10.94 7.66 9.61
CA SER A 48 10.27 7.63 8.31
C SER A 48 9.44 6.36 8.12
N HIS A 49 9.91 5.20 8.61
CA HIS A 49 9.12 3.96 8.59
C HIS A 49 7.81 4.11 9.38
N LEU A 50 7.88 4.62 10.60
CA LEU A 50 6.69 4.84 11.43
C LEU A 50 5.73 5.86 10.82
N GLN A 51 6.27 6.91 10.19
CA GLN A 51 5.47 7.90 9.50
C GLN A 51 4.70 7.28 8.32
N LEU A 52 5.39 6.57 7.42
CA LEU A 52 4.75 5.88 6.30
C LEU A 52 3.67 4.89 6.76
N MET A 53 3.92 4.16 7.84
CA MET A 53 2.93 3.23 8.40
C MET A 53 1.69 3.93 8.95
N ARG A 54 1.84 5.13 9.52
CA ARG A 54 0.69 5.92 10.00
C ARG A 54 -0.14 6.46 8.85
N GLU A 55 0.51 7.02 7.84
CA GLU A 55 -0.14 7.50 6.62
C GLU A 55 -0.88 6.35 5.94
N LEU A 56 -0.21 5.22 5.73
CA LEU A 56 -0.81 4.01 5.19
C LEU A 56 -1.99 3.54 6.05
N GLY A 57 -1.84 3.54 7.37
CA GLY A 57 -2.89 3.17 8.32
C GLY A 57 -4.17 3.97 8.14
N GLY A 58 -4.09 5.27 7.81
CA GLY A 58 -5.24 6.10 7.47
C GLY A 58 -5.99 5.59 6.23
N TYR A 59 -5.28 5.29 5.15
CA TYR A 59 -5.88 4.70 3.94
C TYR A 59 -6.48 3.32 4.18
N LEU A 60 -5.93 2.55 5.13
CA LEU A 60 -6.47 1.23 5.49
C LEU A 60 -7.77 1.29 6.29
N GLN A 61 -8.21 2.48 6.72
CA GLN A 61 -9.53 2.67 7.32
C GLN A 61 -10.59 3.08 6.29
N ASP A 62 -10.18 3.39 5.06
CA ASP A 62 -11.08 3.75 3.98
C ASP A 62 -11.54 2.50 3.21
N GLU A 63 -12.73 1.99 3.57
CA GLU A 63 -13.28 0.78 2.95
C GLU A 63 -13.57 0.94 1.45
N GLU A 64 -13.81 2.16 0.96
CA GLU A 64 -13.98 2.41 -0.47
C GLU A 64 -12.64 2.24 -1.19
N PHE A 65 -11.56 2.82 -0.64
CA PHE A 65 -10.21 2.61 -1.15
C PHE A 65 -9.84 1.11 -1.16
N LEU A 66 -10.08 0.40 -0.06
CA LEU A 66 -9.80 -1.03 0.01
C LEU A 66 -10.62 -1.85 -0.99
N SER A 67 -11.88 -1.47 -1.23
CA SER A 67 -12.72 -2.11 -2.24
C SER A 67 -12.16 -1.95 -3.64
N LEU A 68 -11.67 -0.75 -4.00
CA LEU A 68 -11.01 -0.51 -5.29
C LEU A 68 -9.79 -1.41 -5.46
N LEU A 69 -8.95 -1.55 -4.44
CA LEU A 69 -7.78 -2.42 -4.50
C LEU A 69 -8.15 -3.90 -4.66
N ARG A 70 -9.22 -4.35 -3.98
CA ARG A 70 -9.69 -5.74 -4.03
C ARG A 70 -10.40 -6.06 -5.34
N ASN A 71 -10.99 -5.09 -6.03
CA ASN A 71 -11.90 -5.33 -7.15
C ASN A 71 -11.43 -4.73 -8.48
N ASN A 72 -10.12 -4.50 -8.65
CA ASN A 72 -9.53 -3.96 -9.87
C ASN A 72 -10.08 -2.57 -10.26
N GLY A 73 -10.23 -1.70 -9.26
CA GLY A 73 -10.62 -0.30 -9.48
C GLY A 73 -9.68 0.41 -10.46
N SER A 74 -10.21 1.41 -11.16
CA SER A 74 -9.42 2.13 -12.16
C SER A 74 -8.33 2.96 -11.50
N LYS A 75 -7.25 3.21 -12.26
CA LYS A 75 -6.19 4.12 -11.83
C LYS A 75 -6.74 5.48 -11.38
N ALA A 76 -7.75 6.01 -12.08
CA ALA A 76 -8.33 7.31 -11.76
C ALA A 76 -9.04 7.33 -10.40
N GLU A 77 -9.86 6.32 -10.11
CA GLU A 77 -10.57 6.20 -8.82
C GLU A 77 -9.59 6.03 -7.66
N ILE A 78 -8.57 5.17 -7.82
CA ILE A 78 -7.54 4.94 -6.80
C ILE A 78 -6.75 6.22 -6.54
N MET A 79 -6.32 6.92 -7.60
CA MET A 79 -5.59 8.18 -7.44
C MET A 79 -6.42 9.27 -6.77
N LYS A 80 -7.73 9.32 -7.06
CA LYS A 80 -8.65 10.25 -6.39
C LYS A 80 -8.69 10.00 -4.88
N LYS A 81 -8.87 8.74 -4.45
CA LYS A 81 -8.88 8.39 -3.01
C LYS A 81 -7.54 8.71 -2.32
N LEU A 82 -6.42 8.49 -3.01
CA LEU A 82 -5.09 8.86 -2.49
C LEU A 82 -4.93 10.38 -2.31
N GLN A 83 -5.49 11.19 -3.22
CA GLN A 83 -5.47 12.65 -3.11
C GLN A 83 -6.36 13.15 -1.96
N GLU A 84 -7.58 12.63 -1.85
CA GLU A 84 -8.51 12.97 -0.76
C GLU A 84 -7.91 12.66 0.62
N GLY A 85 -7.27 11.49 0.77
CA GLY A 85 -6.62 11.11 2.02
C GLY A 85 -5.41 11.98 2.37
N ALA A 86 -4.66 12.47 1.37
CA ALA A 86 -3.53 13.38 1.60
C ALA A 86 -3.97 14.77 2.09
N GLU A 87 -5.19 15.21 1.76
CA GLU A 87 -5.75 16.50 2.22
C GLU A 87 -6.25 16.45 3.67
N MET A 88 -6.34 15.26 4.27
CA MET A 88 -6.81 15.03 5.65
C MET A 88 -5.68 14.89 6.70
N VAL A 89 -4.41 14.90 6.28
CA VAL A 89 -3.22 14.69 7.13
C VAL A 89 -2.47 16.00 7.37
#